data_AF-A0A2H5DQU4-F1
#
_entry.id   AF-A0A2H5DQU4-F1
#
_cell.length_a   1.000
_cell.length_b   1.000
_cell.length_c   1.000
_cell.angle_alpha   90.00
_cell.angle_beta   90.00
_cell.angle_gamma   90.00
#
_symmetry.space_group_name_H-M   'P 1'
#
loop_
_entity.id
_entity.type
_entity.pdbx_description
1 polymer ?
#
loop_
_entity_poly.entity_id
_entity_poly.type
_entity_poly.pdbx_seq_one_letter_code
_entity_poly.pdbx_strand_id
1 'polypeptide(L)' 'MQDELNGIYQTASRLLGEHLALWAESLHDGHRDDEQALAVLQALLSIRGALAPLLDDDGDAGHD' A
#
# COMPACT_ATOMS: atom_id res chain seq x y z
N MET A 1 -11.70 -15.76 -1.64
CA MET A 1 -10.44 -15.26 -2.22
C MET A 1 -10.50 -13.76 -2.48
N GLN A 2 -11.50 -13.22 -3.18
CA GLN A 2 -11.65 -11.76 -3.36
C GLN A 2 -11.83 -10.96 -2.08
N ASP A 3 -12.65 -11.44 -1.15
CA ASP A 3 -12.83 -10.79 0.17
C ASP A 3 -11.49 -10.69 0.94
N GLU A 4 -10.66 -11.72 0.79
CA GLU A 4 -9.32 -11.80 1.38
C GLU A 4 -8.34 -10.85 0.69
N LEU A 5 -8.34 -10.80 -0.64
CA LEU A 5 -7.56 -9.85 -1.45
C LEU A 5 -7.93 -8.39 -1.12
N ASN A 6 -9.22 -8.09 -0.98
CA ASN A 6 -9.71 -6.77 -0.60
C ASN A 6 -9.31 -6.42 0.84
N GLY A 7 -9.37 -7.39 1.76
CA GLY A 7 -8.86 -7.23 3.13
C GLY A 7 -7.36 -6.90 3.17
N ILE A 8 -6.55 -7.58 2.36
CA ILE A 8 -5.11 -7.31 2.26
C ILE A 8 -4.87 -5.94 1.62
N TYR A 9 -5.60 -5.58 0.57
CA TYR A 9 -5.48 -4.28 -0.09
C TYR A 9 -5.80 -3.12 0.85
N GLN A 10 -6.89 -3.22 1.62
CA GLN A 10 -7.27 -2.21 2.62
C GLN A 10 -6.24 -2.12 3.74
N THR A 11 -5.74 -3.25 4.21
CA THR A 11 -4.69 -3.31 5.24
C THR A 11 -3.40 -2.65 4.74
N ALA A 12 -2.95 -3.00 3.53
CA ALA A 12 -1.76 -2.39 2.91
C ALA A 12 -1.92 -0.88 2.71
N SER A 13 -3.11 -0.43 2.28
CA SER A 13 -3.41 1.00 2.09
C SER A 13 -3.39 1.77 3.41
N ARG A 14 -3.93 1.18 4.48
CA ARG A 14 -3.87 1.74 5.83
C ARG A 14 -2.45 1.84 6.35
N LEU A 15 -1.68 0.74 6.28
CA LEU A 15 -0.27 0.69 6.68
C LEU A 15 0.57 1.71 5.92
N LEU A 16 0.31 1.90 4.63
CA LEU A 16 0.97 2.90 3.81
C LEU A 16 0.67 4.33 4.30
N GLY A 17 -0.59 4.62 4.65
CA GLY A 17 -0.97 5.91 5.25
C GLY A 17 -0.30 6.16 6.60
N GLU A 18 -0.28 5.15 7.48
CA GLU A 18 0.37 5.23 8.80
C GLU A 18 1.89 5.43 8.67
N HIS A 19 2.56 4.69 7.77
CA HIS A 19 3.99 4.86 7.51
C HIS A 19 4.34 6.22 6.92
N LEU A 20 3.51 6.75 6.01
CA LEU A 20 3.68 8.09 5.45
C LEU A 20 3.53 9.18 6.52
N ALA A 21 2.55 9.05 7.41
CA ALA A 21 2.35 9.98 8.52
C ALA A 21 3.56 9.98 9.49
N LEU A 22 4.04 8.79 9.86
CA LEU A 22 5.24 8.64 10.70
C LEU A 22 6.50 9.17 10.00
N TRP A 23 6.61 8.99 8.68
CA TRP A 23 7.73 9.56 7.93
C TRP A 23 7.67 11.08 7.88
N ALA A 24 6.50 11.66 7.62
CA ALA A 24 6.30 13.11 7.64
C ALA A 24 6.62 13.74 9.01
N GLU A 25 6.21 13.07 10.10
CA GLU A 25 6.55 13.49 11.47
C GLU A 25 8.06 13.39 11.72
N SER A 26 8.70 12.31 11.26
CA SER A 26 10.15 12.16 11.41
C SER A 26 10.98 13.12 10.58
N LEU A 27 10.47 13.55 9.43
CA LEU A 27 11.10 14.57 8.59
C LEU A 27 11.09 15.94 9.32
N HIS A 28 10.07 16.17 10.16
CA HIS A 28 9.99 17.36 11.00
C HIS A 28 10.97 17.31 12.18
N ASP A 29 11.21 16.12 12.74
CA ASP A 29 12.10 15.90 13.90
C ASP A 29 13.59 15.74 13.49
N GLY A 30 13.87 15.52 12.20
CA GLY A 30 15.23 15.50 11.62
C GLY A 30 16.07 14.27 11.98
N HIS A 31 15.45 13.21 12.50
CA HIS A 31 16.16 12.15 13.26
C HIS A 31 15.86 10.71 12.80
N ARG A 32 15.53 10.46 11.53
CA ARG A 32 15.23 9.10 11.05
C ARG A 32 16.07 8.66 9.86
N ASP A 33 16.48 7.39 9.90
CA ASP A 33 17.05 6.65 8.78
C ASP A 33 16.05 6.61 7.60
N ASP A 34 16.17 7.58 6.71
CA ASP A 34 15.31 7.74 5.53
C ASP A 34 15.31 6.50 4.63
N GLU A 35 16.45 5.79 4.55
CA GLU A 35 16.58 4.60 3.70
C GLU A 35 15.67 3.45 4.14
N GLN A 36 15.53 3.24 5.45
CA GLN A 36 14.67 2.18 5.97
C GLN A 36 13.19 2.54 5.81
N ALA A 37 12.82 3.81 6.01
CA ALA A 37 11.47 4.28 5.76
C ALA A 37 11.10 4.15 4.27
N LEU A 38 12.01 4.50 3.37
CA LEU A 38 11.82 4.39 1.92
C LEU A 38 11.63 2.94 1.47
N ALA A 39 12.43 2.01 2.02
CA ALA A 39 12.32 0.58 1.71
C ALA A 39 10.95 -0.01 2.10
N VAL A 40 10.44 0.36 3.28
CA VAL A 40 9.11 -0.07 3.73
C VAL A 40 8.01 0.53 2.84
N LEU A 41 8.14 1.81 2.47
CA LEU A 41 7.19 2.47 1.59
C LEU A 41 7.14 1.81 0.20
N GLN A 42 8.30 1.48 -0.36
CA GLN A 42 8.43 0.80 -1.63
C GLN A 42 7.80 -0.60 -1.60
N ALA A 43 7.99 -1.35 -0.51
CA ALA A 43 7.37 -2.66 -0.33
C ALA A 43 5.84 -2.57 -0.28
N LEU A 44 5.30 -1.62 0.50
CA LEU A 44 3.85 -1.41 0.62
C LEU A 44 3.21 -0.95 -0.70
N LEU A 45 3.88 -0.07 -1.45
CA LEU A 45 3.44 0.35 -2.79
C LEU A 45 3.46 -0.81 -3.78
N SER A 46 4.49 -1.66 -3.75
CA SER A 46 4.60 -2.84 -4.61
C SER A 46 3.47 -3.84 -4.34
N ILE A 47 3.18 -4.12 -3.07
CA ILE A 47 2.06 -5.01 -2.67
C ILE A 47 0.73 -4.44 -3.15
N ARG A 48 0.49 -3.13 -2.92
CA ARG A 48 -0.75 -2.47 -3.38
C ARG A 48 -0.89 -2.52 -4.90
N GLY A 49 0.20 -2.28 -5.63
CA GLY A 49 0.23 -2.33 -7.09
C GLY A 49 0.00 -3.73 -7.66
N ALA A 50 0.51 -4.78 -7.00
CA ALA A 50 0.28 -6.17 -7.39
C ALA A 50 -1.16 -6.62 -7.12
N LEU A 51 -1.79 -6.10 -6.06
CA LEU A 51 -3.17 -6.41 -5.70
C LEU A 51 -4.20 -5.65 -6.54
N ALA A 52 -3.88 -4.43 -7.01
CA ALA A 52 -4.79 -3.61 -7.79
C ALA A 52 -5.41 -4.30 -9.03
N PRO A 53 -4.62 -4.90 -9.95
CA PRO A 53 -5.21 -5.61 -11.10
C PRO A 53 -5.98 -6.87 -10.71
N LEU A 54 -5.60 -7.53 -9.60
CA LEU A 54 -6.32 -8.71 -9.08
C LEU A 54 -7.66 -8.36 -8.44
N LEU A 55 -7.87 -7.10 -8.05
CA LEU A 55 -9.18 -6.58 -7.64
C LEU A 55 -10.01 -6.10 -8.83
N ASP A 56 -9.38 -5.65 -9.93
CA ASP A 56 -10.04 -5.12 -11.13
C ASP A 56 -10.52 -6.22 -12.09
N ASP A 57 -9.88 -7.40 -12.09
CA ASP A 57 -10.11 -8.51 -13.04
C ASP A 57 -11.53 -9.12 -13.03
N ASP A 58 -12.37 -8.83 -12.01
CA ASP A 58 -13.77 -9.28 -11.98
C ASP A 58 -14.75 -8.26 -12.59
N GLY A 59 -14.29 -7.07 -12.94
CA GLY A 59 -15.13 -6.00 -13.50
C GLY A 59 -15.38 -6.07 -15.01
N ASP A 60 -14.56 -6.81 -15.76
CA ASP A 60 -14.54 -6.80 -17.23
C ASP A 60 -14.75 -8.19 -17.86
N ALA A 61 -15.59 -9.04 -17.23
CA ALA A 61 -16.04 -10.31 -17.83
C ALA A 61 -17.45 -10.23 -18.44
N GLY A 62 -17.96 -9.02 -18.72
CA GLY A 62 -19.33 -8.86 -19.23
C GLY A 62 -19.62 -7.50 -19.86
N HIS A 63 -19.06 -7.24 -21.04
CA HIS A 63 -19.64 -6.28 -21.98
C HIS A 63 -19.90 -7.00 -23.31
N ASP A 64 -21.12 -7.54 -23.43
CA ASP A 64 -21.73 -8.02 -24.69
C ASP A 64 -22.36 -6.84 -25.45
#